data_AF-A0ABD2J330-F1
#
_entry.id   AF-A0ABD2J330-F1
#
_cell.length_a   1.000
_cell.length_b   1.000
_cell.length_c   1.000
_cell.angle_alpha   90.00
_cell.angle_beta   90.00
_cell.angle_gamma   90.00
#
_symmetry.space_group_name_H-M   'P 1'
#
loop_
_entity.id
_entity.type
_entity.pdbx_description
1 polymer ?
#
loop_
_entity_poly.entity_id
_entity_poly.type
_entity_poly.pdbx_seq_one_letter_code
_entity_poly.pdbx_strand_id
1 'polypeptide(L)' 'MEFIEKDDEQSLLRTRFWLVVVAGGAASAFGIVANAMLTRLFLTRPAFRHSPFFFLGFVALFDTLLDSVYIFLLVS' A
#
# COMPACT_ATOMS: atom_id res chain seq x y z
N MET A 1 -11.09 20.79 33.00
CA MET A 1 -10.48 21.17 31.71
C MET A 1 -9.65 20.03 31.14
N GLU A 2 -8.80 19.37 31.94
CA GLU A 2 -8.01 18.20 31.53
C GLU A 2 -8.81 17.03 30.93
N PHE A 3 -10.03 16.77 31.43
CA PHE A 3 -10.90 15.70 30.86
C PHE A 3 -11.45 16.01 29.46
N ILE A 4 -11.68 17.27 29.13
CA ILE A 4 -12.21 17.67 27.80
C ILE A 4 -11.09 17.62 26.75
N GLU A 5 -9.90 18.06 27.12
CA GLU A 5 -8.72 18.03 26.25
C GLU A 5 -8.31 16.60 25.85
N LYS A 6 -8.44 15.65 26.78
CA LYS A 6 -8.16 14.24 26.55
C LYS A 6 -9.16 13.56 25.61
N ASP A 7 -10.44 13.96 25.66
CA ASP A 7 -11.47 13.46 24.75
C ASP A 7 -11.26 13.99 23.32
N ASP A 8 -10.91 15.26 23.18
CA ASP A 8 -10.62 15.87 21.88
C ASP A 8 -9.39 15.24 21.22
N GLU A 9 -8.32 14.99 21.98
CA GLU A 9 -7.11 14.32 21.50
C GLU A 9 -7.41 12.89 21.03
N GLN A 10 -8.21 12.14 21.80
CA GLN A 10 -8.63 10.79 21.41
C GLN A 10 -9.51 10.79 20.16
N SER A 11 -10.37 11.81 19.97
CA SER A 11 -11.22 11.93 18.79
C SER A 11 -10.40 12.23 17.52
N LEU A 12 -9.38 13.09 17.63
CA LEU A 12 -8.47 13.42 16.53
C LEU A 12 -7.62 12.21 16.14
N LEU A 13 -7.08 11.49 17.12
CA LEU A 13 -6.34 10.25 16.87
C LEU A 13 -7.22 9.21 16.19
N ARG A 14 -8.44 8.98 16.70
CA ARG A 14 -9.41 8.05 16.10
C ARG A 14 -9.71 8.39 14.64
N THR A 15 -9.94 9.66 14.34
CA THR A 15 -10.24 10.13 12.98
C THR A 15 -9.06 9.90 12.04
N ARG A 16 -7.83 10.20 12.49
CA ARG A 16 -6.61 9.94 11.70
C ARG A 16 -6.40 8.45 11.46
N PHE A 17 -6.57 7.61 12.48
CA PHE A 17 -6.49 6.16 12.34
C PHE A 17 -7.53 5.64 11.34
N TRP A 18 -8.76 6.14 11.40
CA TRP A 18 -9.81 5.73 10.47
C TRP A 18 -9.47 6.10 9.02
N LEU A 19 -8.94 7.30 8.80
CA LEU A 19 -8.44 7.74 7.48
C LEU A 19 -7.32 6.84 6.97
N VAL A 20 -6.34 6.51 7.82
CA VAL A 20 -5.24 5.62 7.46
C VAL A 20 -5.78 4.25 7.08
N VAL A 21 -6.67 3.66 7.89
CA VAL A 21 -7.24 2.34 7.64
C VAL A 21 -8.00 2.29 6.31
N VAL A 22 -8.88 3.26 6.06
CA VAL A 22 -9.76 3.22 4.88
C VAL A 22 -9.02 3.64 3.61
N ALA A 23 -8.32 4.78 3.63
CA ALA A 23 -7.62 5.27 2.47
C ALA A 23 -6.39 4.42 2.16
N GLY A 24 -5.61 4.06 3.19
CA GLY A 24 -4.45 3.19 3.04
C GLY A 24 -4.85 1.77 2.64
N GLY A 25 -5.91 1.21 3.24
CA GLY A 25 -6.44 -0.09 2.85
C GLY A 25 -6.90 -0.15 1.38
N ALA A 26 -7.64 0.87 0.92
CA ALA A 26 -8.05 0.96 -0.47
C ALA A 26 -6.86 1.14 -1.43
N ALA A 27 -5.90 2.01 -1.06
CA ALA A 27 -4.70 2.25 -1.85
C ALA A 27 -3.85 0.98 -1.98
N SER A 28 -3.59 0.27 -0.88
CA SER A 28 -2.81 -0.96 -0.90
C SER A 28 -3.53 -2.11 -1.59
N ALA A 29 -4.85 -2.24 -1.46
CA ALA A 29 -5.61 -3.24 -2.21
C ALA A 29 -5.48 -3.03 -3.73
N PHE A 30 -5.60 -1.78 -4.19
CA PHE A 30 -5.38 -1.43 -5.58
C PHE A 30 -3.93 -1.66 -6.02
N GLY A 31 -2.97 -1.21 -5.20
CA GLY A 31 -1.54 -1.32 -5.44
C GLY A 31 -1.09 -2.77 -5.62
N ILE A 32 -1.55 -3.69 -4.76
CA ILE A 32 -1.28 -5.14 -4.90
C ILE A 32 -1.75 -5.65 -6.26
N VAL A 33 -2.98 -5.34 -6.67
CA VAL A 33 -3.53 -5.84 -7.93
C VAL A 33 -2.78 -5.25 -9.13
N ALA A 34 -2.61 -3.93 -9.16
CA ALA A 34 -1.97 -3.23 -10.27
C ALA A 34 -0.50 -3.66 -10.44
N ASN A 35 0.25 -3.69 -9.33
CA ASN A 35 1.66 -4.02 -9.35
C ASN A 35 1.92 -5.51 -9.54
N ALA A 36 1.05 -6.41 -9.06
CA ALA A 36 1.13 -7.83 -9.40
C ALA A 36 0.91 -8.07 -10.89
N MET A 37 -0.05 -7.38 -11.50
CA MET A 37 -0.29 -7.45 -12.96
C MET A 37 0.90 -6.92 -13.74
N LEU A 38 1.49 -5.79 -13.32
CA LEU A 38 2.66 -5.20 -13.96
C LEU A 38 3.87 -6.13 -13.85
N THR A 39 4.13 -6.67 -12.66
CA THR A 39 5.19 -7.65 -12.41
C THR A 39 5.02 -8.88 -13.31
N ARG A 40 3.80 -9.41 -13.42
CA ARG A 40 3.49 -10.53 -14.32
C ARG A 40 3.77 -10.17 -15.78
N LEU A 41 3.43 -8.96 -16.22
CA LEU A 41 3.69 -8.51 -17.59
C LEU A 41 5.20 -8.52 -17.89
N PHE A 42 6.01 -7.95 -17.00
CA PHE A 42 7.47 -7.89 -17.16
C PHE A 42 8.14 -9.27 -17.11
N LEU A 43 7.64 -10.19 -16.30
CA LEU A 43 8.17 -11.56 -16.22
C LEU A 43 7.79 -12.41 -17.44
N THR A 44 6.53 -12.33 -17.87
CA THR A 44 5.98 -13.23 -18.90
C THR A 44 6.31 -12.81 -20.32
N ARG A 45 6.41 -11.50 -20.61
CA ARG A 45 6.64 -11.00 -21.97
C ARG A 45 8.15 -10.76 -22.21
N PRO A 46 8.82 -11.59 -23.05
CA PRO A 46 10.27 -11.46 -23.29
C PRO A 46 10.67 -10.11 -23.94
N ALA A 47 9.74 -9.45 -24.64
CA ALA A 47 9.95 -8.11 -25.20
C ALA A 47 10.33 -7.05 -24.15
N PHE A 48 9.93 -7.23 -22.89
CA PHE A 48 10.24 -6.28 -21.82
C PHE A 48 11.48 -6.66 -21.00
N ARG A 49 12.06 -7.86 -21.19
CA ARG A 49 13.23 -8.31 -20.42
C ARG A 49 14.54 -7.65 -20.85
N HIS A 50 14.64 -7.27 -22.12
CA HIS A 50 15.80 -6.55 -22.67
C HIS A 50 15.51 -5.06 -22.88
N SER A 51 14.36 -4.59 -22.40
CA SER A 51 13.98 -3.18 -22.43
C SER A 51 14.63 -2.43 -21.26
N PRO A 52 14.97 -1.14 -21.42
CA PRO A 52 15.39 -0.29 -20.29
C PRO A 52 14.35 -0.24 -19.16
N PHE A 53 13.11 -0.64 -19.44
CA PHE A 53 12.01 -0.70 -18.49
C PHE A 53 11.99 -1.96 -17.61
N PHE A 54 12.88 -2.94 -17.81
CA PHE A 54 12.88 -4.18 -17.01
C PHE A 54 12.96 -3.92 -15.49
N PHE A 55 13.66 -2.85 -15.08
CA PHE A 55 13.74 -2.41 -13.69
C PHE A 55 12.36 -2.09 -13.08
N LEU A 56 11.40 -1.60 -13.86
CA LEU A 56 10.03 -1.33 -13.39
C LEU A 56 9.32 -2.60 -12.89
N GLY A 57 9.68 -3.77 -13.40
CA GLY A 57 9.19 -5.04 -12.88
C GLY A 57 9.63 -5.31 -11.44
N PHE A 58 10.86 -4.93 -11.08
CA PHE A 58 11.35 -5.04 -9.69
C PHE A 58 10.68 -4.01 -8.78
N VAL A 59 10.47 -2.78 -9.27
CA VAL A 59 9.73 -1.75 -8.51
C VAL A 59 8.31 -2.23 -8.22
N ALA A 60 7.59 -2.75 -9.21
CA ALA A 60 6.26 -3.28 -9.01
C ALA A 60 6.22 -4.48 -8.05
N LEU A 61 7.21 -5.38 -8.12
CA LEU A 61 7.32 -6.47 -7.15
C LEU A 61 7.50 -5.92 -5.73
N PHE A 62 8.37 -4.91 -5.57
CA PHE A 62 8.64 -4.29 -4.28
C PHE A 62 7.41 -3.56 -3.72
N ASP A 63 6.70 -2.80 -4.56
CA ASP A 63 5.46 -2.13 -4.17
C ASP A 63 4.39 -3.14 -3.72
N THR A 64 4.25 -4.26 -4.45
CA THR A 64 3.32 -5.34 -4.06
C THR A 64 3.66 -5.91 -2.67
N LEU A 65 4.96 -6.07 -2.36
CA LEU A 65 5.40 -6.53 -1.05
C LEU A 65 5.13 -5.48 0.04
N LEU A 66 5.40 -4.20 -0.22
CA LEU A 66 5.11 -3.13 0.72
C LEU A 66 3.62 -3.03 1.05
N ASP A 67 2.77 -3.08 0.03
CA ASP A 67 1.32 -3.07 0.23
C ASP A 67 0.84 -4.31 1.00
N SER A 68 1.43 -5.47 0.73
CA SER A 68 1.13 -6.70 1.47
C SER A 68 1.53 -6.60 2.94
N VAL A 69 2.69 -6.00 3.23
CA VAL A 69 3.15 -5.71 4.61
C VAL A 69 2.23 -4.71 5.28
N TYR A 70 1.80 -3.66 4.58
CA TYR A 70 0.84 -2.68 5.12
C TYR A 70 -0.46 -3.36 5.54
N ILE A 71 -1.05 -4.21 4.68
CA ILE A 71 -2.26 -4.96 5.01
C ILE A 71 -2.01 -5.95 6.16
N PHE A 72 -0.86 -6.61 6.20
CA PHE A 72 -0.50 -7.49 7.30
C PHE A 72 -0.47 -6.72 8.64
N LEU A 73 0.20 -5.57 8.68
CA LEU A 73 0.28 -4.70 9.86
C LEU A 73 -1.07 -4.10 10.27
N LEU A 74 -1.99 -3.91 9.32
CA LEU A 74 -3.35 -3.44 9.59
C LEU A 74 -4.19 -4.51 10.29
N VAL A 75 -3.92 -5.79 10.02
CA VAL A 75 -4.72 -6.93 10.48
C VAL A 75 -4.11 -7.60 11.73
N SER A 76 -2.79 -7.51 11.91
CA SER A 76 -2.04 -8.07 13.05
C SER A 76 -2.18 -7.23 14.32
#